data_AF-A0A0G1V118-F1
#
_entry.id   AF-A0A0G1V118-F1
#
_cell.length_a   1.000
_cell.length_b   1.000
_cell.length_c   1.000
_cell.angle_alpha   90.00
_cell.angle_beta   90.00
_cell.angle_gamma   90.00
#
_symmetry.space_group_name_H-M   'P 1'
#
loop_
_entity.id
_entity.type
_entity.pdbx_description
1 polymer ?
#
loop_
_entity_poly.entity_id
_entity_poly.type
_entity_poly.pdbx_seq_one_letter_code
_entity_poly.pdbx_strand_id
1 'polypeptide(L)'
;MKIGCCLITTNLQNRLSLVENTVNSLTKLEDRFGRKVMSVDVFPDGVSMNWFGRFQESGWTVLSKKVDPKKSMILNQRNVITNATSDVILYTEDDILINNLPKLTTIQKLFNEKIIDEKRVGFICFNNHVWFNFNENPKHIIDFINDLGSYITIDGDVFLVKNEIIKDKYYLNFPVALTTKKLFLELQDYALENKANHGVEAGMTGAWFDTGKDKEYAVLISLKPEIIDDIKSGKKITVLDFYTYANINFWSNDKSLRHESVADRSNTYF
;
A
#
# COMPACT_ATOMS: atom_id res chain seq x y z
N MET A 1 -5.58 1.20 -20.64
CA MET A 1 -4.49 0.63 -19.82
C MET A 1 -5.11 -0.20 -18.71
N LYS A 2 -4.61 -1.42 -18.42
CA LYS A 2 -4.99 -2.19 -17.22
C LYS A 2 -3.78 -2.31 -16.30
N ILE A 3 -4.00 -2.33 -14.99
CA ILE A 3 -2.91 -2.49 -14.01
C ILE A 3 -2.75 -3.95 -13.60
N GLY A 4 -1.53 -4.37 -13.24
CA GLY A 4 -1.31 -5.71 -12.67
C GLY A 4 -1.76 -5.75 -11.22
N CYS A 5 -2.30 -6.87 -10.75
CA CYS A 5 -2.64 -7.06 -9.35
C CYS A 5 -1.65 -8.05 -8.71
N CYS A 6 -0.95 -7.63 -7.67
CA CYS A 6 0.06 -8.40 -6.97
C CYS A 6 -0.32 -8.52 -5.50
N LEU A 7 -0.66 -9.72 -5.06
CA LEU A 7 -1.02 -10.02 -3.68
C LEU A 7 0.04 -10.94 -3.06
N ILE A 8 0.48 -10.65 -1.84
CA ILE A 8 1.26 -11.60 -1.04
C ILE A 8 0.46 -12.08 0.15
N THR A 9 0.76 -13.30 0.59
CA THR A 9 0.14 -13.93 1.76
C THR A 9 1.05 -15.04 2.30
N THR A 10 0.58 -15.73 3.34
CA THR A 10 1.18 -16.93 3.91
C THR A 10 0.14 -18.05 3.95
N ASN A 11 0.57 -19.31 4.07
CA ASN A 11 -0.36 -20.43 4.29
C ASN A 11 -0.77 -20.61 5.77
N LEU A 12 -0.66 -19.59 6.63
CA LEU A 12 -1.09 -19.73 8.02
C LEU A 12 -2.62 -19.75 8.14
N GLN A 13 -3.16 -20.66 8.96
CA GLN A 13 -4.59 -20.89 9.12
C GLN A 13 -5.38 -19.61 9.47
N ASN A 14 -4.80 -18.73 10.28
CA ASN A 14 -5.43 -17.46 10.69
C ASN A 14 -5.43 -16.38 9.60
N ARG A 15 -4.68 -16.56 8.50
CA ARG A 15 -4.66 -15.62 7.36
C ARG A 15 -5.68 -15.95 6.29
N LEU A 16 -6.29 -17.13 6.33
CA LEU A 16 -7.16 -17.64 5.27
C LEU A 16 -8.43 -16.80 5.04
N SER A 17 -9.10 -16.39 6.11
CA SER A 17 -10.27 -15.51 5.99
C SER A 17 -9.87 -14.10 5.53
N LEU A 18 -8.69 -13.63 5.93
CA LEU A 18 -8.17 -12.33 5.53
C LEU A 18 -7.89 -12.31 4.02
N VAL A 19 -7.19 -13.32 3.51
CA VAL A 19 -6.89 -13.41 2.07
C VAL A 19 -8.17 -13.55 1.23
N GLU A 20 -9.20 -14.25 1.72
CA GLU A 20 -10.52 -14.29 1.09
C GLU A 20 -11.14 -12.90 0.99
N ASN A 21 -11.20 -12.18 2.09
CA ASN A 21 -11.81 -10.85 2.14
C ASN A 21 -11.07 -9.88 1.22
N THR A 22 -9.74 -9.93 1.23
CA THR A 22 -8.88 -9.15 0.34
C THR A 22 -9.16 -9.47 -1.13
N VAL A 23 -9.15 -10.75 -1.52
CA VAL A 23 -9.46 -11.19 -2.90
C VAL A 23 -10.88 -10.76 -3.30
N ASN A 24 -11.86 -10.90 -2.41
CA ASN A 24 -13.24 -10.47 -2.67
C ASN A 24 -13.35 -8.96 -2.88
N SER A 25 -12.57 -8.16 -2.15
CA SER A 25 -12.52 -6.70 -2.36
C SER A 25 -11.93 -6.36 -3.74
N LEU A 26 -10.90 -7.08 -4.17
CA LEU A 26 -10.25 -6.91 -5.47
C LEU A 26 -11.13 -7.34 -6.65
N THR A 27 -11.94 -8.39 -6.49
CA THR A 27 -12.88 -8.85 -7.52
C THR A 27 -13.92 -7.79 -7.87
N LYS A 28 -14.34 -6.95 -6.91
CA LYS A 28 -15.25 -5.82 -7.17
C LYS A 28 -14.66 -4.75 -8.09
N LEU A 29 -13.34 -4.80 -8.32
CA LEU A 29 -12.56 -3.87 -9.13
C LEU A 29 -11.90 -4.58 -10.34
N GLU A 30 -12.43 -5.75 -10.74
CA GLU A 30 -11.80 -6.61 -11.75
C GLU A 30 -11.63 -5.96 -13.12
N ASP A 31 -12.47 -4.97 -13.45
CA ASP A 31 -12.39 -4.19 -14.68
C ASP A 31 -11.09 -3.38 -14.76
N ARG A 32 -10.51 -3.03 -13.60
CA ARG A 32 -9.23 -2.30 -13.49
C ARG A 32 -8.01 -3.18 -13.77
N PHE A 33 -8.13 -4.49 -13.53
CA PHE A 33 -6.99 -5.39 -13.50
C PHE A 33 -6.79 -6.15 -14.81
N GLY A 34 -5.51 -6.31 -15.16
CA GLY A 34 -5.03 -7.28 -16.14
C GLY A 34 -4.77 -8.62 -15.45
N ARG A 35 -3.54 -9.13 -15.56
CA ARG A 35 -3.14 -10.35 -14.87
C ARG A 35 -3.10 -10.14 -13.34
N LYS A 36 -3.66 -11.09 -12.60
CA LYS A 36 -3.64 -11.17 -11.14
C LYS A 36 -2.65 -12.25 -10.70
N VAL A 37 -1.74 -11.93 -9.80
CA VAL A 37 -0.72 -12.84 -9.29
C VAL A 37 -0.76 -12.80 -7.77
N MET A 38 -0.77 -13.98 -7.15
CA MET A 38 -0.69 -14.17 -5.71
C MET A 38 0.58 -14.95 -5.40
N SER A 39 1.34 -14.55 -4.39
CA SER A 39 2.50 -15.30 -3.91
C SER A 39 2.31 -15.70 -2.44
N VAL A 40 2.49 -16.99 -2.15
CA VAL A 40 2.26 -17.60 -0.84
C VAL A 40 3.58 -18.04 -0.24
N ASP A 41 3.92 -17.48 0.93
CA ASP A 41 4.98 -18.03 1.77
C ASP A 41 4.47 -19.27 2.50
N VAL A 42 5.16 -20.40 2.28
CA VAL A 42 4.79 -21.71 2.81
C VAL A 42 5.56 -21.98 4.09
N PHE A 43 4.85 -21.92 5.20
CA PHE A 43 5.27 -22.37 6.52
C PHE A 43 5.04 -23.89 6.66
N PRO A 44 5.94 -24.62 7.33
CA PRO A 44 5.81 -26.07 7.54
C PRO A 44 4.50 -26.47 8.23
N ASP A 45 4.08 -25.67 9.22
CA ASP A 45 2.87 -25.93 10.02
C ASP A 45 1.62 -25.19 9.49
N GLY A 46 1.73 -24.61 8.28
CA GLY A 46 0.60 -23.95 7.64
C GLY A 46 -0.32 -24.92 6.91
N VAL A 47 -1.42 -24.40 6.39
CA VAL A 47 -2.39 -25.20 5.62
C VAL A 47 -1.81 -25.67 4.29
N SER A 48 -2.41 -26.74 3.77
CA SER A 48 -2.06 -27.29 2.47
C SER A 48 -2.20 -26.26 1.35
N MET A 49 -1.25 -26.25 0.43
CA MET A 49 -1.30 -25.41 -0.77
C MET A 49 -2.51 -25.68 -1.66
N ASN A 50 -3.13 -26.87 -1.55
CA ASN A 50 -4.35 -27.20 -2.29
C ASN A 50 -5.50 -26.23 -1.96
N TRP A 51 -5.50 -25.64 -0.76
CA TRP A 51 -6.51 -24.66 -0.38
C TRP A 51 -6.51 -23.43 -1.30
N PHE A 52 -5.35 -23.05 -1.84
CA PHE A 52 -5.22 -21.92 -2.76
C PHE A 52 -5.66 -22.25 -4.20
N GLY A 53 -5.98 -23.53 -4.51
CA GLY A 53 -6.41 -23.96 -5.85
C GLY A 53 -7.67 -23.22 -6.36
N ARG A 54 -8.61 -22.90 -5.47
CA ARG A 54 -9.81 -22.11 -5.80
C ARG A 54 -9.51 -20.69 -6.32
N PHE A 55 -8.37 -20.11 -5.95
CA PHE A 55 -7.97 -18.80 -6.49
C PHE A 55 -7.46 -18.95 -7.92
N GLN A 56 -6.81 -20.08 -8.25
CA GLN A 56 -6.44 -20.40 -9.62
C GLN A 56 -7.68 -20.58 -10.50
N GLU A 57 -8.71 -21.25 -9.98
CA GLU A 57 -10.03 -21.35 -10.63
C GLU A 57 -10.68 -19.98 -10.85
N SER A 58 -10.41 -19.02 -9.96
CA SER A 58 -10.84 -17.61 -10.06
C SER A 58 -9.90 -16.72 -10.92
N GLY A 59 -9.03 -17.35 -11.71
CA GLY A 59 -8.15 -16.68 -12.68
C GLY A 59 -6.87 -16.06 -12.08
N TRP A 60 -6.50 -16.40 -10.85
CA TRP A 60 -5.23 -15.96 -10.26
C TRP A 60 -4.08 -16.87 -10.68
N THR A 61 -2.92 -16.29 -11.01
CA THR A 61 -1.67 -17.03 -10.98
C THR A 61 -1.22 -17.16 -9.52
N VAL A 62 -1.29 -18.36 -8.95
CA VAL A 62 -0.80 -18.62 -7.58
C VAL A 62 0.62 -19.17 -7.66
N LEU A 63 1.55 -18.48 -6.99
CA LEU A 63 2.94 -18.85 -6.81
C LEU A 63 3.16 -19.23 -5.36
N SER A 64 4.14 -20.10 -5.10
CA SER A 64 4.51 -20.46 -3.74
C SER A 64 6.01 -20.67 -3.61
N LYS A 65 6.51 -20.45 -2.39
CA LYS A 65 7.88 -20.76 -2.00
C LYS A 65 7.94 -21.07 -0.52
N LYS A 66 8.96 -21.81 -0.09
CA LYS A 66 9.22 -21.99 1.35
C LYS A 66 9.58 -20.66 1.98
N VAL A 67 9.09 -20.42 3.20
CA VAL A 67 9.41 -19.21 3.95
C VAL A 67 10.91 -19.12 4.26
N ASP A 68 11.50 -17.93 4.06
CA ASP A 68 12.86 -17.59 4.52
C ASP A 68 12.77 -16.67 5.74
N PRO A 69 13.18 -17.10 6.94
CA PRO A 69 13.03 -16.31 8.18
C PRO A 69 13.70 -14.93 8.14
N LYS A 70 14.71 -14.72 7.28
CA LYS A 70 15.49 -13.47 7.27
C LYS A 70 14.98 -12.45 6.25
N LYS A 71 14.33 -12.90 5.18
CA LYS A 71 13.96 -12.03 4.03
C LYS A 71 12.60 -12.34 3.41
N SER A 72 11.75 -13.12 4.09
CA SER A 72 10.49 -13.68 3.54
C SER A 72 9.67 -12.64 2.80
N MET A 73 9.34 -11.53 3.46
CA MET A 73 8.43 -10.50 2.94
C MET A 73 8.96 -9.84 1.66
N ILE A 74 10.16 -9.23 1.64
CA ILE A 74 10.72 -8.61 0.41
C ILE A 74 10.84 -9.64 -0.71
N LEU A 75 11.29 -10.85 -0.41
CA LEU A 75 11.40 -11.89 -1.42
C LEU A 75 10.01 -12.35 -1.91
N ASN A 76 8.96 -12.27 -1.10
CA ASN A 76 7.60 -12.69 -1.45
C ASN A 76 6.98 -11.63 -2.37
N GLN A 77 7.17 -10.36 -2.03
CA GLN A 77 6.87 -9.22 -2.90
C GLN A 77 7.58 -9.39 -4.24
N ARG A 78 8.91 -9.58 -4.24
CA ARG A 78 9.71 -9.75 -5.46
C ARG A 78 9.20 -10.88 -6.34
N ASN A 79 8.78 -12.00 -5.76
CA ASN A 79 8.24 -13.14 -6.49
C ASN A 79 6.96 -12.76 -7.27
N VAL A 80 6.03 -12.05 -6.62
CA VAL A 80 4.79 -11.62 -7.28
C VAL A 80 5.04 -10.51 -8.31
N ILE A 81 5.89 -9.51 -7.99
CA ILE A 81 6.20 -8.40 -8.90
C ILE A 81 6.93 -8.88 -10.16
N THR A 82 7.88 -9.81 -10.03
CA THR A 82 8.64 -10.36 -11.18
C THR A 82 7.71 -11.04 -12.19
N ASN A 83 6.67 -11.70 -11.69
CA ASN A 83 5.69 -12.42 -12.50
C ASN A 83 4.51 -11.57 -13.00
N ALA A 84 4.41 -10.31 -12.56
CA ALA A 84 3.46 -9.36 -13.12
C ALA A 84 3.85 -9.00 -14.57
N THR A 85 2.87 -8.95 -15.47
CA THR A 85 3.09 -8.62 -16.89
C THR A 85 2.84 -7.15 -17.21
N SER A 86 2.05 -6.46 -16.39
CA SER A 86 1.78 -5.04 -16.53
C SER A 86 2.94 -4.21 -16.03
N ASP A 87 3.19 -3.05 -16.67
CA ASP A 87 4.17 -2.09 -16.18
C ASP A 87 3.72 -1.43 -14.88
N VAL A 88 2.52 -0.86 -14.84
CA VAL A 88 1.93 -0.36 -13.58
C VAL A 88 1.27 -1.51 -12.83
N ILE A 89 1.58 -1.64 -11.55
CA ILE A 89 1.08 -2.67 -10.66
C ILE A 89 0.49 -2.08 -9.39
N LEU A 90 -0.55 -2.74 -8.87
CA LEU A 90 -1.00 -2.63 -7.49
C LEU A 90 -0.38 -3.77 -6.70
N TYR A 91 0.37 -3.44 -5.66
CA TYR A 91 0.80 -4.36 -4.63
C TYR A 91 -0.12 -4.26 -3.42
N THR A 92 -0.47 -5.40 -2.83
CA THR A 92 -1.25 -5.48 -1.60
C THR A 92 -0.87 -6.71 -0.77
N GLU A 93 -1.11 -6.63 0.53
CA GLU A 93 -1.05 -7.76 1.47
C GLU A 93 -2.45 -8.32 1.72
N ASP A 94 -2.52 -9.46 2.40
CA ASP A 94 -3.70 -10.30 2.59
C ASP A 94 -4.65 -9.83 3.69
N ASP A 95 -4.34 -8.78 4.43
CA ASP A 95 -5.18 -8.21 5.49
C ASP A 95 -5.77 -6.83 5.15
N ILE A 96 -5.86 -6.51 3.86
CA ILE A 96 -6.30 -5.19 3.39
C ILE A 96 -7.49 -5.29 2.45
N LEU A 97 -8.54 -4.54 2.78
CA LEU A 97 -9.68 -4.38 1.89
C LEU A 97 -9.54 -3.10 1.09
N ILE A 98 -9.53 -3.22 -0.23
CA ILE A 98 -9.44 -2.06 -1.10
C ILE A 98 -10.85 -1.60 -1.44
N ASN A 99 -11.20 -0.39 -0.98
CA ASN A 99 -12.54 0.17 -1.20
C ASN A 99 -12.63 0.86 -2.55
N ASN A 100 -11.58 1.58 -2.91
CA ASN A 100 -11.53 2.36 -4.14
C ASN A 100 -10.11 2.42 -4.71
N LEU A 101 -10.02 2.48 -6.02
CA LEU A 101 -8.78 2.75 -6.76
C LEU A 101 -8.98 3.99 -7.63
N PRO A 102 -7.93 4.81 -7.82
CA PRO A 102 -7.98 5.89 -8.79
C PRO A 102 -8.38 5.40 -10.18
N LYS A 103 -8.98 6.29 -10.97
CA LYS A 103 -9.36 5.99 -12.36
C LYS A 103 -8.12 5.61 -13.17
N LEU A 104 -8.29 4.72 -14.14
CA LEU A 104 -7.20 4.30 -15.02
C LEU A 104 -6.59 5.49 -15.80
N THR A 105 -7.39 6.50 -16.13
CA THR A 105 -6.93 7.75 -16.75
C THR A 105 -6.05 8.56 -15.81
N THR A 106 -6.45 8.68 -14.54
CA THR A 106 -5.63 9.28 -13.47
C THR A 106 -4.30 8.56 -13.34
N ILE A 107 -4.32 7.23 -13.17
CA ILE A 107 -3.11 6.42 -13.04
C ILE A 107 -2.19 6.62 -14.25
N GLN A 108 -2.76 6.62 -15.46
CA GLN A 108 -1.98 6.83 -16.68
C GLN A 108 -1.30 8.21 -16.70
N LYS A 109 -1.98 9.28 -16.30
CA LYS A 109 -1.41 10.63 -16.20
C LYS A 109 -0.29 10.67 -15.15
N LEU A 110 -0.57 10.21 -13.93
CA LEU A 110 0.35 10.24 -12.79
C LEU A 110 1.72 9.60 -13.10
N PHE A 111 1.72 8.43 -13.76
CA PHE A 111 2.96 7.68 -14.03
C PHE A 111 3.69 8.08 -15.32
N ASN A 112 3.03 8.76 -16.26
CA ASN A 112 3.63 9.12 -17.56
C ASN A 112 3.96 10.61 -17.71
N GLU A 113 3.33 11.49 -16.93
CA GLU A 113 3.45 12.93 -17.06
C GLU A 113 4.16 13.57 -15.84
N LYS A 114 4.87 14.67 -16.08
CA LYS A 114 5.54 15.45 -15.03
C LYS A 114 4.57 16.50 -14.48
N ILE A 115 3.83 16.12 -13.45
CA ILE A 115 2.70 16.90 -12.94
C ILE A 115 2.93 17.47 -11.53
N ILE A 116 3.99 17.03 -10.83
CA ILE A 116 4.36 17.51 -9.48
C ILE A 116 5.76 18.07 -9.53
N ASP A 117 5.92 19.39 -9.56
CA ASP A 117 7.22 20.08 -9.55
C ASP A 117 8.24 19.46 -10.52
N GLU A 118 7.85 19.26 -11.79
CA GLU A 118 8.66 18.61 -12.83
C GLU A 118 9.01 17.12 -12.59
N LYS A 119 8.39 16.49 -11.59
CA LYS A 119 8.50 15.05 -11.28
C LYS A 119 7.29 14.28 -11.77
N ARG A 120 7.55 13.01 -12.11
CA ARG A 120 6.50 12.00 -12.32
C ARG A 120 6.12 11.38 -10.98
N VAL A 121 5.00 10.68 -10.88
CA VAL A 121 4.71 9.86 -9.69
C VAL A 121 5.50 8.56 -9.76
N GLY A 122 6.19 8.23 -8.67
CA GLY A 122 6.85 6.92 -8.51
C GLY A 122 6.06 5.96 -7.64
N PHE A 123 5.36 6.47 -6.61
CA PHE A 123 4.55 5.66 -5.70
C PHE A 123 3.26 6.37 -5.31
N ILE A 124 2.17 5.61 -5.23
CA ILE A 124 0.91 6.05 -4.62
C ILE A 124 0.64 5.10 -3.45
N CYS A 125 0.75 5.61 -2.24
CA CYS A 125 0.44 4.90 -1.01
C CYS A 125 -1.07 4.97 -0.75
N PHE A 126 -1.68 3.86 -0.34
CA PHE A 126 -3.09 3.82 0.07
C PHE A 126 -3.27 3.84 1.59
N ASN A 127 -2.19 3.51 2.31
CA ASN A 127 -2.10 3.76 3.73
C ASN A 127 -1.61 5.19 3.96
N ASN A 128 -2.20 5.85 4.94
CA ASN A 128 -2.08 7.28 5.17
C ASN A 128 -0.83 7.68 5.95
N HIS A 129 0.22 6.85 5.98
CA HIS A 129 1.57 7.21 6.44
C HIS A 129 1.77 7.48 7.93
N VAL A 130 0.78 7.98 8.66
CA VAL A 130 0.98 8.57 9.98
C VAL A 130 0.83 7.55 11.09
N TRP A 131 1.88 6.78 11.39
CA TRP A 131 1.84 5.67 12.35
C TRP A 131 1.18 6.04 13.71
N PHE A 132 0.33 5.13 14.21
CA PHE A 132 -0.55 5.27 15.39
C PHE A 132 0.17 5.64 16.72
N ASN A 133 1.50 5.56 16.78
CA ASN A 133 2.26 5.88 18.01
C ASN A 133 2.50 7.38 18.26
N PHE A 134 1.93 8.27 17.45
CA PHE A 134 1.81 9.67 17.85
C PHE A 134 0.67 9.80 18.86
N ASN A 135 0.96 9.47 20.13
CA ASN A 135 0.07 9.78 21.26
C ASN A 135 -0.24 11.29 21.34
N GLU A 136 0.57 12.11 20.66
CA GLU A 136 0.38 13.52 20.48
C GLU A 136 0.31 13.82 18.98
N ASN A 137 -0.84 14.31 18.53
CA ASN A 137 -1.08 14.90 17.23
C ASN A 137 0.02 15.94 16.89
N PRO A 138 1.05 15.61 16.08
CA PRO A 138 2.20 16.51 15.93
C PRO A 138 1.77 17.71 15.11
N LYS A 139 1.96 18.91 15.64
CA LYS A 139 1.47 20.16 15.01
C LYS A 139 1.87 20.26 13.53
N HIS A 140 3.14 19.97 13.20
CA HIS A 140 3.64 20.03 11.82
C HIS A 140 2.95 19.03 10.87
N ILE A 141 2.61 17.82 11.35
CA ILE A 141 1.90 16.82 10.55
C ILE A 141 0.44 17.26 10.33
N ILE A 142 -0.21 17.78 11.37
CA ILE A 142 -1.58 18.29 11.24
C ILE A 142 -1.61 19.47 10.27
N ASP A 143 -0.68 20.42 10.43
CA ASP A 143 -0.61 21.61 9.59
C ASP A 143 -0.38 21.20 8.13
N PHE A 144 0.47 20.19 7.88
CA PHE A 144 0.65 19.59 6.55
C PHE A 144 -0.63 18.92 6.00
N ILE A 145 -1.33 18.10 6.79
CA ILE A 145 -2.59 17.46 6.37
C ILE A 145 -3.66 18.50 6.04
N ASN A 146 -3.70 19.63 6.74
CA ASN A 146 -4.71 20.66 6.53
C ASN A 146 -4.31 21.71 5.48
N ASP A 147 -3.09 21.63 4.96
CA ASP A 147 -2.62 22.52 3.90
C ASP A 147 -3.17 22.08 2.54
N LEU A 148 -4.21 22.77 2.06
CA LEU A 148 -4.79 22.53 0.73
C LEU A 148 -3.76 22.68 -0.41
N GLY A 149 -2.67 23.43 -0.21
CA GLY A 149 -1.58 23.55 -1.19
C GLY A 149 -0.78 22.26 -1.39
N SER A 150 -0.82 21.35 -0.42
CA SER A 150 -0.15 20.04 -0.49
C SER A 150 -0.97 18.99 -1.25
N TYR A 151 -2.21 19.31 -1.68
CA TYR A 151 -3.09 18.38 -2.39
C TYR A 151 -3.13 18.62 -3.89
N ILE A 152 -3.35 17.54 -4.63
CA ILE A 152 -3.68 17.57 -6.06
C ILE A 152 -4.98 16.80 -6.32
N THR A 153 -5.71 17.22 -7.35
CA THR A 153 -6.92 16.54 -7.83
C THR A 153 -6.80 16.28 -9.32
N ILE A 154 -7.03 15.03 -9.73
CA ILE A 154 -6.97 14.62 -11.15
C ILE A 154 -8.16 13.73 -11.45
N ASP A 155 -8.96 14.11 -12.44
CA ASP A 155 -10.20 13.42 -12.83
C ASP A 155 -11.15 13.13 -11.63
N GLY A 156 -11.08 13.95 -10.57
CA GLY A 156 -11.86 13.80 -9.33
C GLY A 156 -11.23 12.91 -8.25
N ASP A 157 -10.13 12.22 -8.55
CA ASP A 157 -9.34 11.52 -7.54
C ASP A 157 -8.45 12.52 -6.78
N VAL A 158 -8.34 12.35 -5.46
CA VAL A 158 -7.61 13.27 -4.56
C VAL A 158 -6.37 12.60 -4.01
N PHE A 159 -5.27 13.35 -4.01
CA PHE A 159 -4.00 12.90 -3.47
C PHE A 159 -3.33 13.97 -2.61
N LEU A 160 -2.73 13.56 -1.50
CA LEU A 160 -1.81 14.38 -0.73
C LEU A 160 -0.37 14.10 -1.19
N VAL A 161 0.37 15.13 -1.56
CA VAL A 161 1.76 15.01 -2.03
C VAL A 161 2.70 14.92 -0.84
N LYS A 162 3.41 13.80 -0.69
CA LYS A 162 4.36 13.63 0.40
C LYS A 162 5.57 14.54 0.20
N ASN A 163 5.90 15.34 1.20
CA ASN A 163 7.08 16.21 1.19
C ASN A 163 8.03 15.88 2.35
N GLU A 164 9.07 16.70 2.52
CA GLU A 164 10.10 16.52 3.56
C GLU A 164 9.53 16.57 4.99
N ILE A 165 8.35 17.18 5.22
CA ILE A 165 7.72 17.28 6.55
C ILE A 165 7.39 15.90 7.11
N ILE A 166 7.00 14.96 6.25
CA ILE A 166 6.57 13.62 6.63
C ILE A 166 7.63 12.55 6.31
N LYS A 167 8.86 12.96 6.01
CA LYS A 167 9.95 12.04 5.67
C LYS A 167 10.43 11.27 6.89
N ASP A 168 10.06 10.00 6.94
CA ASP A 168 10.54 9.04 7.92
C ASP A 168 10.77 7.65 7.28
N LYS A 169 11.00 6.62 8.08
CA LYS A 169 11.20 5.23 7.61
C LYS A 169 9.97 4.60 6.93
N TYR A 170 8.84 5.29 6.95
CA TYR A 170 7.56 4.90 6.38
C TYR A 170 7.18 5.82 5.19
N TYR A 171 8.12 6.61 4.64
CA TYR A 171 7.84 7.48 3.49
C TYR A 171 7.34 6.71 2.27
N LEU A 172 7.82 5.48 2.03
CA LEU A 172 7.11 4.50 1.22
C LEU A 172 6.30 3.59 2.15
N ASN A 173 4.97 3.69 2.08
CA ASN A 173 4.09 2.88 2.92
C ASN A 173 3.58 1.65 2.20
N PHE A 174 3.70 0.53 2.90
CA PHE A 174 2.90 -0.67 2.72
C PHE A 174 1.77 -0.63 3.78
N PRO A 175 0.74 -1.49 3.70
CA PRO A 175 0.62 -2.74 2.96
C PRO A 175 0.13 -2.63 1.50
N VAL A 176 -0.28 -1.45 1.02
CA VAL A 176 -0.84 -1.28 -0.33
C VAL A 176 -0.26 -0.08 -1.06
N ALA A 177 0.21 -0.30 -2.29
CA ALA A 177 0.77 0.75 -3.14
C ALA A 177 0.58 0.50 -4.64
N LEU A 178 0.39 1.57 -5.41
CA LEU A 178 0.57 1.58 -6.87
C LEU A 178 1.97 2.09 -7.20
N THR A 179 2.65 1.41 -8.13
CA THR A 179 3.95 1.82 -8.66
C THR A 179 4.21 1.14 -10.01
N THR A 180 5.34 1.45 -10.64
CA THR A 180 5.81 0.69 -11.81
C THR A 180 6.61 -0.52 -11.36
N LYS A 181 6.47 -1.64 -12.09
CA LYS A 181 7.21 -2.88 -11.89
C LYS A 181 8.71 -2.62 -11.84
N LYS A 182 9.22 -1.83 -12.78
CA LYS A 182 10.64 -1.48 -12.87
C LYS A 182 11.12 -0.79 -11.59
N LEU A 183 10.44 0.28 -11.16
CA LEU A 183 10.84 1.04 -9.98
C LEU A 183 10.77 0.18 -8.71
N PHE A 184 9.72 -0.64 -8.57
CA PHE A 184 9.59 -1.50 -7.40
C PHE A 184 10.73 -2.52 -7.33
N LEU A 185 11.05 -3.19 -8.44
CA LEU A 185 12.15 -4.16 -8.50
C LEU A 185 13.51 -3.51 -8.20
N GLU A 186 13.80 -2.34 -8.77
CA GLU A 186 15.04 -1.59 -8.50
C GLU A 186 15.23 -1.31 -6.99
N LEU A 187 14.17 -0.87 -6.32
CA LEU A 187 14.20 -0.58 -4.89
C LEU A 187 14.33 -1.86 -4.05
N GLN A 188 13.65 -2.94 -4.44
CA GLN A 188 13.73 -4.24 -3.76
C GLN A 188 15.14 -4.84 -3.87
N ASP A 189 15.74 -4.80 -5.06
CA ASP A 189 17.09 -5.32 -5.28
C ASP A 189 18.10 -4.55 -4.41
N TYR A 190 18.03 -3.22 -4.39
CA TYR A 190 18.88 -2.40 -3.51
C TYR A 190 18.64 -2.70 -2.02
N ALA A 191 17.38 -2.82 -1.60
CA ALA A 191 17.03 -3.11 -0.20
C ALA A 191 17.53 -4.49 0.24
N LEU A 192 17.46 -5.51 -0.62
CA LEU A 192 17.93 -6.87 -0.35
C LEU A 192 19.45 -6.96 -0.21
N GLU A 193 20.19 -6.12 -0.92
CA GLU A 193 21.64 -6.04 -0.92
C GLU A 193 22.17 -5.21 0.26
N ASN A 194 21.57 -4.03 0.49
CA ASN A 194 22.16 -2.99 1.36
C ASN A 194 21.38 -2.77 2.66
N LYS A 195 20.12 -3.21 2.74
CA LYS A 195 19.21 -2.94 3.87
C LYS A 195 18.53 -4.20 4.43
N ALA A 196 19.07 -5.39 4.15
CA ALA A 196 18.42 -6.67 4.45
C ALA A 196 18.02 -6.90 5.92
N ASN A 197 18.65 -6.20 6.88
CA ASN A 197 18.36 -6.30 8.30
C ASN A 197 17.30 -5.30 8.80
N HIS A 198 16.70 -4.51 7.90
CA HIS A 198 15.64 -3.55 8.23
C HIS A 198 14.27 -4.13 7.88
N GLY A 199 13.22 -3.62 8.53
CA GLY A 199 11.84 -3.85 8.08
C GLY A 199 11.64 -3.33 6.64
N VAL A 200 10.67 -3.89 5.92
CA VAL A 200 10.44 -3.62 4.49
C VAL A 200 10.27 -2.15 4.21
N GLU A 201 9.41 -1.43 4.95
CA GLU A 201 9.17 0.00 4.76
C GLU A 201 10.47 0.80 4.91
N ALA A 202 11.24 0.51 5.97
CA ALA A 202 12.50 1.19 6.23
C ALA A 202 13.55 0.88 5.16
N GLY A 203 13.64 -0.37 4.71
CA GLY A 203 14.57 -0.78 3.65
C GLY A 203 14.23 -0.15 2.30
N MET A 204 12.96 -0.19 1.91
CA MET A 204 12.46 0.38 0.65
C MET A 204 12.53 1.91 0.65
N THR A 205 12.17 2.55 1.76
CA THR A 205 12.30 4.00 1.91
C THR A 205 13.78 4.44 1.91
N GLY A 206 14.65 3.69 2.58
CA GLY A 206 16.09 3.93 2.51
C GLY A 206 16.61 3.81 1.07
N ALA A 207 16.19 2.76 0.34
CA ALA A 207 16.54 2.58 -1.07
C ALA A 207 16.07 3.75 -1.94
N TRP A 208 14.87 4.28 -1.70
CA TRP A 208 14.32 5.42 -2.43
C TRP A 208 15.22 6.64 -2.38
N PHE A 209 15.66 7.03 -1.19
CA PHE A 209 16.52 8.20 -1.00
C PHE A 209 17.98 7.92 -1.39
N ASP A 210 18.53 6.76 -1.03
CA ASP A 210 19.93 6.41 -1.34
C ASP A 210 20.17 6.33 -2.85
N THR A 211 19.17 5.91 -3.63
CA THR A 211 19.26 5.85 -5.11
C THR A 211 18.78 7.13 -5.80
N GLY A 212 18.46 8.18 -5.03
CA GLY A 212 18.10 9.50 -5.56
C GLY A 212 16.74 9.57 -6.27
N LYS A 213 15.84 8.60 -6.04
CA LYS A 213 14.53 8.57 -6.71
C LYS A 213 13.64 9.75 -6.32
N ASP A 214 13.85 10.31 -5.14
CA ASP A 214 13.18 11.52 -4.66
C ASP A 214 13.41 12.75 -5.56
N LYS A 215 14.48 12.77 -6.36
CA LYS A 215 14.76 13.86 -7.30
C LYS A 215 13.95 13.73 -8.59
N GLU A 216 13.61 12.51 -8.99
CA GLU A 216 12.93 12.22 -10.26
C GLU A 216 11.42 11.98 -10.07
N TYR A 217 11.03 11.54 -8.88
CA TYR A 217 9.70 11.05 -8.60
C TYR A 217 9.09 11.66 -7.34
N ALA A 218 7.79 11.92 -7.39
CA ALA A 218 6.96 12.25 -6.24
C ALA A 218 6.31 10.98 -5.64
N VAL A 219 5.98 11.05 -4.35
CA VAL A 219 5.18 10.04 -3.66
C VAL A 219 3.86 10.67 -3.23
N LEU A 220 2.76 9.96 -3.46
CA LEU A 220 1.41 10.41 -3.16
C LEU A 220 0.77 9.54 -2.08
N ILE A 221 -0.21 10.10 -1.36
CA ILE A 221 -1.19 9.36 -0.55
C ILE A 221 -2.54 9.49 -1.23
N SER A 222 -3.16 8.36 -1.57
CA SER A 222 -4.51 8.30 -2.16
C SER A 222 -5.57 8.44 -1.09
N LEU A 223 -6.46 9.41 -1.24
CA LEU A 223 -7.48 9.74 -0.23
C LEU A 223 -8.87 9.79 -0.84
N LYS A 224 -9.89 9.64 0.01
CA LYS A 224 -11.27 9.89 -0.42
C LYS A 224 -11.49 11.40 -0.62
N PRO A 225 -12.23 11.84 -1.67
CA PRO A 225 -12.35 13.25 -2.02
C PRO A 225 -12.94 14.15 -0.92
N GLU A 226 -13.76 13.58 -0.03
CA GLU A 226 -14.50 14.29 1.03
C GLU A 226 -13.58 15.05 1.99
N ILE A 227 -12.29 14.67 2.09
CA ILE A 227 -11.32 15.37 2.93
C ILE A 227 -11.17 16.85 2.52
N ILE A 228 -11.23 17.15 1.22
CA ILE A 228 -11.05 18.51 0.71
C ILE A 228 -12.24 19.39 1.11
N ASP A 229 -13.45 18.85 1.04
CA ASP A 229 -14.66 19.56 1.41
C ASP A 229 -14.70 19.83 2.92
N ASP A 230 -14.28 18.85 3.73
CA ASP A 230 -14.17 19.00 5.17
C ASP A 230 -13.15 20.09 5.55
N ILE A 231 -11.95 20.10 4.97
CA ILE A 231 -10.95 21.15 5.24
C ILE A 231 -11.49 22.54 4.83
N LYS A 232 -12.12 22.65 3.66
CA LYS A 232 -12.73 23.91 3.19
C LYS A 232 -13.89 24.40 4.06
N SER A 233 -14.60 23.49 4.72
CA SER A 233 -15.66 23.83 5.68
C SER A 233 -15.12 24.41 7.00
N GLY A 234 -13.79 24.40 7.19
CA GLY A 234 -13.12 24.83 8.41
C GLY A 234 -12.90 23.70 9.43
N LYS A 235 -13.24 22.45 9.09
CA LYS A 235 -12.92 21.30 9.93
C LYS A 235 -11.41 21.07 9.90
N LYS A 236 -10.81 21.11 11.09
CA LYS A 236 -9.40 20.74 11.26
C LYS A 236 -9.26 19.23 11.34
N ILE A 237 -8.64 18.62 10.33
CA ILE A 237 -8.40 17.18 10.26
C ILE A 237 -7.26 16.80 11.20
N THR A 238 -7.52 15.92 12.17
CA THR A 238 -6.48 15.33 13.02
C THR A 238 -5.81 14.14 12.36
N VAL A 239 -4.72 13.63 12.94
CA VAL A 239 -4.10 12.38 12.47
C VAL A 239 -5.09 11.21 12.54
N LEU A 240 -5.94 11.17 13.58
CA LEU A 240 -6.93 10.11 13.72
C LEU A 240 -8.03 10.21 12.66
N ASP A 241 -8.53 11.42 12.39
CA ASP A 241 -9.50 11.64 11.31
C ASP A 241 -8.92 11.24 9.96
N PHE A 242 -7.63 11.50 9.74
CA PHE A 242 -6.95 11.22 8.49
C PHE A 242 -7.10 9.75 8.06
N TYR A 243 -7.07 8.81 9.00
CA TYR A 243 -7.28 7.38 8.72
C TYR A 243 -8.65 7.02 8.15
N THR A 244 -9.68 7.84 8.39
CA THR A 244 -11.04 7.61 7.88
C THR A 244 -11.17 7.94 6.39
N TYR A 245 -10.26 8.78 5.87
CA TYR A 245 -10.17 9.15 4.46
C TYR A 245 -9.25 8.23 3.65
N ALA A 246 -8.71 7.15 4.23
CA ALA A 246 -7.98 6.15 3.46
C ALA A 246 -8.92 5.45 2.47
N ASN A 247 -8.42 5.16 1.26
CA ASN A 247 -9.14 4.38 0.25
C ASN A 247 -9.10 2.85 0.49
N ILE A 248 -8.63 2.44 1.67
CA ILE A 248 -8.54 1.05 2.14
C ILE A 248 -9.13 0.91 3.54
N ASN A 249 -9.58 -0.30 3.88
CA ASN A 249 -9.81 -0.71 5.27
C ASN A 249 -8.72 -1.68 5.72
N PHE A 250 -8.27 -1.47 6.94
CA PHE A 250 -7.29 -2.30 7.65
C PHE A 250 -7.51 -2.15 9.16
N TRP A 251 -6.87 -3.00 9.96
CA TRP A 251 -7.11 -3.10 11.40
C TRP A 251 -7.05 -1.78 12.18
N SER A 252 -6.29 -0.77 11.72
CA SER A 252 -6.22 0.53 12.40
C SER A 252 -7.48 1.39 12.17
N ASN A 253 -8.09 1.34 10.98
CA ASN A 253 -9.27 2.15 10.64
C ASN A 253 -10.58 1.37 10.56
N ASP A 254 -10.54 0.04 10.62
CA ASP A 254 -11.70 -0.84 10.66
C ASP A 254 -11.56 -1.87 11.79
N LYS A 255 -12.41 -1.74 12.80
CA LYS A 255 -12.38 -2.63 13.98
C LYS A 255 -12.78 -4.06 13.65
N SER A 256 -13.59 -4.27 12.61
CA SER A 256 -14.01 -5.62 12.21
C SER A 256 -12.86 -6.45 11.65
N LEU A 257 -11.76 -5.80 11.24
CA LEU A 257 -10.56 -6.43 10.71
C LEU A 257 -9.46 -6.63 11.76
N ARG A 258 -9.72 -6.30 13.03
CA ARG A 258 -8.75 -6.50 14.11
C ARG A 258 -8.72 -7.97 14.49
N HIS A 259 -7.51 -8.54 14.56
CA HIS A 259 -7.31 -9.84 15.15
C HIS A 259 -7.73 -9.83 16.63
N GLU A 260 -8.32 -10.91 17.13
CA GLU A 260 -8.83 -11.00 18.52
C GLU A 260 -7.75 -10.65 19.57
N SER A 261 -6.50 -11.02 19.31
CA SER A 261 -5.35 -10.68 20.18
C SER A 261 -5.01 -9.18 20.26
N VAL A 262 -5.60 -8.36 19.38
CA VAL A 262 -5.46 -6.90 19.35
C VAL A 262 -6.71 -6.21 19.95
N ALA A 263 -7.82 -6.93 20.07
CA ALA A 263 -9.10 -6.39 20.56
C ALA A 263 -9.03 -5.92 22.02
N ASP A 264 -8.19 -6.53 22.87
CA ASP A 264 -8.10 -6.19 24.31
C ASP A 264 -7.26 -4.95 24.64
N ARG A 265 -6.58 -4.33 23.68
CA ARG A 265 -5.85 -3.07 23.93
C ARG A 265 -6.75 -1.83 23.86
N SER A 266 -8.05 -1.98 23.60
CA SER A 266 -8.97 -0.85 23.41
C SER A 266 -9.57 -0.25 24.68
N ASN A 267 -9.26 -0.77 25.88
CA ASN A 267 -9.74 -0.17 27.14
C ASN A 267 -8.90 1.00 27.67
N THR A 268 -7.97 1.54 26.88
CA THR A 268 -7.10 2.63 27.35
C THR A 268 -7.11 3.89 26.50
N TYR A 269 -7.77 3.95 25.34
CA TYR A 269 -7.62 5.11 24.45
C TYR A 269 -8.89 5.40 23.64
N PHE A 270 -9.84 6.07 24.30
CA PHE A 270 -10.81 7.00 23.69
C PHE A 270 -10.67 8.35 24.40
#